data_AF-A0A7K2QG63-F1
#
_entry.id   AF-A0A7K2QG63-F1
#
_cell.length_a   1.000
_cell.length_b   1.000
_cell.length_c   1.000
_cell.angle_alpha   90.00
_cell.angle_beta   90.00
_cell.angle_gamma   90.00
#
_symmetry.space_group_name_H-M   'P 1'
#
loop_
_entity.id
_entity.type
_entity.pdbx_description
1 polymer ?
#
loop_
_entity_poly.entity_id
_entity_poly.type
_entity_poly.pdbx_seq_one_letter_code
_entity_poly.pdbx_strand_id
1 'polypeptide(L)'
;MTEQDQREEMVVELGRTTDRSGVRLATIPEWVLQKCRSEAWLYGHMSLLAKGDEVNIPLTQLAALTGVSTRTLQKNIGTLREAGAISVEPRHDDNGNRLPNRYVLNSTPPTGVKLDG
;
A
#
# COMPACT_ATOMS: atom_id res chain seq x y z
N MET A 1 3.63 30.50 -37.51
CA MET A 1 4.05 29.10 -37.46
C MET A 1 5.54 29.10 -37.24
N THR A 2 5.96 28.91 -35.98
CA THR A 2 7.36 28.67 -35.63
C THR A 2 7.36 27.76 -34.41
N GLU A 3 7.89 26.58 -34.66
CA GLU A 3 8.29 25.49 -33.77
C GLU A 3 8.98 25.98 -32.48
N GLN A 4 8.20 26.16 -31.42
CA GLN A 4 8.68 25.96 -30.04
C GLN A 4 7.70 25.07 -29.29
N ASP A 5 7.33 23.99 -29.97
CA ASP A 5 7.03 22.74 -29.33
C ASP A 5 8.35 22.20 -28.78
N GLN A 6 8.55 22.28 -27.47
CA GLN A 6 9.33 21.30 -26.70
C GLN A 6 9.42 21.66 -25.22
N ARG A 7 8.88 20.72 -24.42
CA ARG A 7 9.08 20.54 -22.98
C ARG A 7 8.16 21.37 -22.10
N GLU A 8 6.86 21.09 -22.20
CA GLU A 8 6.08 20.94 -20.98
C GLU A 8 6.80 19.89 -20.12
N GLU A 9 7.47 20.42 -19.11
CA GLU A 9 8.23 19.70 -18.11
C GLU A 9 7.24 18.79 -17.37
N MET A 10 7.09 17.55 -17.85
CA MET A 10 6.53 16.46 -17.06
C MET A 10 7.40 16.34 -15.82
N VAL A 11 6.98 17.02 -14.75
CA VAL A 11 7.46 16.73 -13.41
C VAL A 11 6.94 15.34 -13.09
N VAL A 12 7.75 14.33 -13.42
CA VAL A 12 7.58 12.98 -12.93
C VAL A 12 7.90 13.04 -11.44
N GLU A 13 6.90 13.42 -10.64
CA GLU A 13 6.88 13.06 -9.22
C GLU A 13 6.79 11.53 -9.19
N LEU A 14 7.97 10.90 -9.10
CA LEU A 14 8.14 9.48 -8.86
C LEU A 14 7.19 9.02 -7.74
N GLY A 15 6.12 8.31 -8.11
CA GLY A 15 5.30 7.53 -7.19
C GLY A 15 3.78 7.60 -7.29
N ARG A 16 3.16 8.29 -8.26
CA ARG A 16 1.70 8.36 -8.32
C ARG A 16 1.19 8.20 -9.75
N THR A 17 0.81 6.97 -10.12
CA THR A 17 0.07 6.69 -11.37
C THR A 17 -1.34 7.24 -11.25
N THR A 18 -1.43 8.55 -11.39
CA THR A 18 -2.66 9.25 -11.75
C THR A 18 -2.85 9.02 -13.25
N ASP A 19 -4.00 8.49 -13.67
CA ASP A 19 -4.29 8.41 -15.11
C ASP A 19 -4.48 9.81 -15.69
N ARG A 20 -4.61 9.92 -17.02
CA ARG A 20 -4.80 11.22 -17.71
C ARG A 20 -6.04 11.99 -17.25
N SER A 21 -6.93 11.37 -16.46
CA SER A 21 -8.16 11.96 -15.94
C SER A 21 -8.07 12.41 -14.47
N GLY A 22 -6.93 12.19 -13.80
CA GLY A 22 -6.80 12.51 -12.38
C GLY A 22 -7.11 11.34 -11.44
N VAL A 23 -7.41 10.14 -11.97
CA VAL A 23 -7.78 8.98 -11.16
C VAL A 23 -6.53 8.31 -10.61
N ARG A 24 -6.50 8.12 -9.29
CA ARG A 24 -5.41 7.41 -8.62
C ARG A 24 -5.61 5.91 -8.76
N LEU A 25 -4.63 5.22 -9.35
CA LEU A 25 -4.67 3.78 -9.56
C LEU A 25 -3.73 3.06 -8.59
N ALA A 26 -4.21 1.94 -8.06
CA ALA A 26 -3.43 1.02 -7.23
C ALA A 26 -3.04 -0.20 -8.07
N THR A 27 -1.78 -0.60 -8.02
CA THR A 27 -1.35 -1.89 -8.56
C THR A 27 -1.33 -2.90 -7.43
N ILE A 28 -1.92 -4.08 -7.66
CA ILE A 28 -1.92 -5.20 -6.72
C ILE A 28 -1.16 -6.35 -7.39
N PRO A 29 -0.08 -6.88 -6.78
CA PRO A 29 0.61 -8.03 -7.32
C PRO A 29 -0.34 -9.23 -7.47
N GLU A 30 -0.23 -9.97 -8.57
CA GLU A 30 -1.11 -11.11 -8.84
C GLU A 30 -1.11 -12.14 -7.71
N TRP A 31 0.07 -12.41 -7.14
CA TRP A 31 0.20 -13.35 -6.03
C TRP A 31 -0.60 -12.94 -4.78
N VAL A 32 -0.76 -11.65 -4.54
CA VAL A 32 -1.61 -11.12 -3.45
C VAL A 32 -3.08 -11.38 -3.78
N LEU A 33 -3.50 -11.21 -5.03
CA LEU A 33 -4.87 -11.55 -5.46
C LEU A 33 -5.16 -13.05 -5.34
N GLN A 34 -4.15 -13.90 -5.58
CA GLN A 34 -4.28 -15.36 -5.48
C GLN A 34 -4.32 -15.83 -4.02
N LYS A 35 -3.47 -15.30 -3.13
CA LYS A 35 -3.37 -15.73 -1.72
C LYS A 35 -4.32 -15.01 -0.77
N CYS A 36 -4.66 -13.76 -1.05
CA CYS A 36 -5.44 -12.88 -0.17
C CYS A 36 -6.59 -12.22 -0.92
N ARG A 37 -7.35 -12.99 -1.71
CA ARG A 37 -8.40 -12.45 -2.59
C ARG A 37 -9.36 -11.50 -1.87
N SER A 38 -9.78 -11.83 -0.65
CA SER A 38 -10.74 -11.03 0.13
C SER A 38 -10.13 -9.78 0.76
N GLU A 39 -8.81 -9.74 0.94
CA GLU A 39 -8.07 -8.66 1.60
C GLU A 39 -7.23 -7.84 0.61
N ALA A 40 -7.15 -8.25 -0.65
CA ALA A 40 -6.38 -7.58 -1.68
C ALA A 40 -6.80 -6.11 -1.90
N TRP A 41 -8.09 -5.80 -1.67
CA TRP A 41 -8.56 -4.42 -1.70
C TRP A 41 -7.86 -3.53 -0.66
N LEU A 42 -7.54 -4.08 0.53
CA LEU A 42 -6.85 -3.35 1.58
C LEU A 42 -5.40 -3.10 1.18
N TYR A 43 -4.75 -4.10 0.56
CA TYR A 43 -3.41 -3.91 -0.02
C TYR A 43 -3.42 -2.78 -1.05
N GLY A 44 -4.39 -2.77 -1.96
CA GLY A 44 -4.55 -1.69 -2.95
C GLY A 44 -4.79 -0.32 -2.32
N HIS A 45 -5.63 -0.23 -1.29
CA HIS A 45 -5.81 1.02 -0.54
C HIS A 45 -4.54 1.47 0.15
N MET A 46 -3.80 0.54 0.77
CA MET A 46 -2.52 0.85 1.42
C MET A 46 -1.47 1.31 0.42
N SER A 47 -1.43 0.75 -0.81
CA SER A 47 -0.48 1.19 -1.85
C SER A 47 -0.79 2.61 -2.33
N LEU A 48 -2.06 3.02 -2.35
CA LEU A 48 -2.44 4.43 -2.57
C LEU A 48 -1.99 5.35 -1.42
N LEU A 49 -1.84 4.84 -0.20
CA LEU A 49 -1.43 5.64 0.96
C LEU A 49 0.08 5.61 1.20
N ALA A 50 0.80 4.70 0.55
CA ALA A 50 2.21 4.46 0.78
C ALA A 50 3.10 5.61 0.31
N LYS A 51 4.21 5.82 1.02
CA LYS A 51 5.35 6.62 0.58
C LYS A 51 6.49 5.64 0.29
N GLY A 52 6.77 5.40 -0.98
CA GLY A 52 7.53 4.21 -1.37
C GLY A 52 6.69 2.97 -1.08
N ASP A 53 7.23 2.05 -0.29
CA ASP A 53 6.55 0.81 0.11
C ASP A 53 5.93 0.88 1.51
N GLU A 54 5.91 2.07 2.13
CA GLU A 54 5.58 2.21 3.55
C GLU A 54 4.30 3.00 3.82
N VAL A 55 3.47 2.46 4.70
CA VAL A 55 2.33 3.17 5.28
C VAL A 55 2.60 3.39 6.77
N ASN A 56 2.58 4.66 7.19
CA ASN A 56 2.81 5.08 8.57
C ASN A 56 1.57 5.84 9.09
N ILE A 57 0.46 5.12 9.27
CA ILE A 57 -0.83 5.69 9.65
C ILE A 57 -1.38 4.93 10.87
N PRO A 58 -1.93 5.61 11.89
CA PRO A 58 -2.63 4.95 12.99
C PRO A 58 -3.75 4.02 12.49
N LEU A 59 -3.88 2.85 13.11
CA LEU A 59 -4.90 1.86 12.76
C LEU A 59 -6.33 2.45 12.73
N THR A 60 -6.65 3.33 13.69
CA THR A 60 -7.96 4.02 13.77
C THR A 60 -8.21 4.93 12.57
N GLN A 61 -7.18 5.63 12.11
CA GLN A 61 -7.26 6.49 10.93
C GLN A 61 -7.36 5.65 9.65
N LEU A 62 -6.58 4.57 9.54
CA LEU A 62 -6.68 3.65 8.41
C LEU A 62 -8.08 3.01 8.32
N ALA A 63 -8.69 2.67 9.46
CA ALA A 63 -10.07 2.16 9.54
C ALA A 63 -11.08 3.20 9.03
N ALA A 64 -10.94 4.46 9.43
CA ALA A 64 -11.79 5.55 8.94
C ALA A 64 -11.64 5.75 7.42
N LEU A 65 -10.42 5.73 6.88
CA LEU A 65 -10.15 5.89 5.45
C LEU A 65 -10.69 4.75 4.59
N THR A 66 -10.78 3.55 5.16
CA THR A 66 -11.24 2.34 4.46
C THR A 66 -12.71 2.03 4.71
N GLY A 67 -13.38 2.77 5.61
CA GLY A 67 -14.79 2.57 5.94
C GLY A 67 -15.09 1.25 6.69
N VAL A 68 -14.08 0.59 7.26
CA VAL A 68 -14.25 -0.67 8.01
C VAL A 68 -13.96 -0.49 9.50
N SER A 69 -14.50 -1.37 10.33
CA SER A 69 -14.19 -1.37 11.76
C SER A 69 -12.70 -1.65 12.02
N THR A 70 -12.15 -1.14 13.12
CA THR A 70 -10.77 -1.43 13.54
C THR A 70 -10.54 -2.94 13.74
N ARG A 71 -11.55 -3.68 14.23
CA ARG A 71 -11.49 -5.14 14.37
C ARG A 71 -11.38 -5.84 13.02
N THR A 72 -12.20 -5.44 12.04
CA THR A 72 -12.12 -5.96 10.66
C THR A 72 -10.77 -5.64 10.04
N LEU A 73 -10.29 -4.41 10.23
CA LEU A 73 -9.00 -3.99 9.71
C LEU A 73 -7.85 -4.81 10.30
N GLN A 74 -7.84 -5.05 11.61
CA GLN A 74 -6.84 -5.90 12.28
C GLN A 74 -6.85 -7.33 11.71
N LYS A 75 -8.04 -7.90 11.50
CA LYS A 75 -8.18 -9.23 10.90
C LYS A 75 -7.55 -9.25 9.50
N ASN A 76 -7.90 -8.29 8.64
CA ASN A 76 -7.41 -8.24 7.26
C ASN A 76 -5.89 -7.99 7.20
N ILE A 77 -5.37 -7.12 8.07
CA ILE A 77 -3.92 -6.91 8.24
C ILE A 77 -3.25 -8.21 8.69
N GLY A 78 -3.87 -8.96 9.60
CA GLY A 78 -3.38 -10.27 10.03
C GLY A 78 -3.23 -11.24 8.86
N THR A 79 -4.27 -11.39 8.04
CA THR A 79 -4.25 -12.26 6.85
C THR A 79 -3.19 -11.83 5.82
N LEU A 80 -3.10 -10.53 5.52
CA LEU A 80 -2.06 -10.03 4.61
C LEU A 80 -0.65 -10.27 5.16
N ARG A 81 -0.47 -10.13 6.48
CA ARG A 81 0.82 -10.37 7.14
C ARG A 81 1.18 -11.86 7.13
N GLU A 82 0.24 -12.74 7.42
CA GLU A 82 0.43 -14.19 7.39
C GLU A 82 0.83 -14.68 5.99
N ALA A 83 0.26 -14.08 4.94
CA ALA A 83 0.65 -14.35 3.56
C ALA A 83 1.99 -13.71 3.14
N GLY A 84 2.56 -12.85 3.98
CA GLY A 84 3.77 -12.08 3.67
C GLY A 84 3.55 -10.91 2.71
N ALA A 85 2.29 -10.52 2.43
CA ALA A 85 1.97 -9.36 1.61
C ALA A 85 2.33 -8.05 2.32
N ILE A 86 2.26 -8.03 3.65
CA ILE A 86 2.70 -6.88 4.45
C ILE A 86 3.57 -7.30 5.64
N SER A 87 4.51 -6.44 6.01
CA SER A 87 5.22 -6.51 7.29
C SER A 87 4.68 -5.44 8.22
N VAL A 88 4.58 -5.74 9.53
CA VAL A 88 4.11 -4.80 10.55
C VAL A 88 5.20 -4.59 11.58
N GLU A 89 5.74 -3.38 11.63
CA GLU A 89 6.84 -2.99 12.50
C GLU A 89 6.34 -2.01 13.58
N PRO A 90 6.35 -2.40 14.86
CA PRO A 90 6.10 -1.47 15.95
C PRO A 90 7.16 -0.36 15.96
N ARG A 91 6.75 0.87 16.29
CA ARG A 91 7.65 2.02 16.39
C ARG A 91 7.52 2.71 17.74
N HIS A 92 8.62 3.29 18.19
CA HIS A 92 8.69 4.10 19.40
C HIS A 92 9.46 5.39 19.08
N ASP A 93 9.13 6.47 19.79
CA ASP A 93 9.94 7.69 19.79
C ASP A 93 11.15 7.56 20.75
N ASP A 94 12.01 8.59 20.77
CA ASP A 94 13.19 8.61 21.64
C ASP A 94 12.85 8.60 23.15
N ASN A 95 11.60 8.91 23.50
CA ASN A 95 11.10 8.89 24.88
C ASN A 95 10.43 7.55 25.24
N GLY A 96 10.39 6.58 24.32
CA GLY A 96 9.72 5.29 24.51
C GLY A 96 8.20 5.31 24.30
N ASN A 97 7.63 6.43 23.86
CA ASN A 97 6.20 6.49 23.53
C ASN A 97 5.93 5.70 22.25
N ARG A 98 4.81 4.96 22.25
CA ARG A 98 4.39 4.17 21.10
C ARG A 98 3.95 5.07 19.95
N LEU A 99 4.61 4.92 18.82
CA LEU A 99 4.22 5.53 17.54
C LEU A 99 3.28 4.59 16.77
N PRO A 100 2.57 5.11 15.74
CA PRO A 100 1.85 4.25 14.81
C PRO A 100 2.79 3.20 14.21
N ASN A 101 2.27 1.99 14.03
CA ASN A 101 3.01 0.93 13.37
C ASN A 101 3.40 1.38 11.95
N ARG A 102 4.58 0.94 11.52
CA ARG A 102 5.01 1.01 10.12
C ARG A 102 4.55 -0.27 9.43
N TYR A 103 3.79 -0.10 8.35
CA TYR A 103 3.37 -1.19 7.50
C TYR A 103 4.21 -1.14 6.21
N VAL A 104 4.91 -2.22 5.89
CA VAL A 104 5.71 -2.32 4.66
C VAL A 104 4.97 -3.24 3.69
N LEU A 105 4.74 -2.77 2.46
CA LEU A 105 4.08 -3.52 1.40
C LEU A 105 5.14 -4.31 0.63
N ASN A 106 4.98 -5.64 0.59
CA ASN A 106 5.87 -6.49 -0.17
C ASN A 106 5.30 -6.68 -1.58
N SER A 107 6.05 -6.26 -2.59
CA SER A 107 5.66 -6.44 -4.00
C SER A 107 6.01 -7.84 -4.52
N THR A 108 7.03 -8.47 -3.94
CA THR A 108 7.48 -9.83 -4.26
C THR A 108 6.94 -10.85 -3.26
N PRO A 109 6.54 -12.06 -3.70
CA PRO A 109 6.10 -13.11 -2.80
C PRO A 109 7.28 -13.58 -1.92
N PRO A 110 7.02 -14.04 -0.68
CA PRO A 110 8.06 -14.63 0.16
C PRO A 110 8.64 -15.89 -0.51
N THR A 111 9.93 -16.12 -0.28
CA THR A 111 10.66 -17.26 -0.85
C THR A 111 9.95 -18.58 -0.53
N GLY A 112 9.65 -19.38 -1.56
CA GLY A 112 9.00 -20.69 -1.40
C GLY A 112 7.48 -20.70 -1.60
N VAL A 113 6.85 -19.56 -1.90
CA VAL A 113 5.43 -19.54 -2.30
C VAL A 113 5.29 -20.12 -3.71
N LYS A 114 4.67 -21.31 -3.80
CA LYS A 114 4.14 -21.82 -5.07
C LYS A 114 2.87 -21.04 -5.43
N LEU A 115 2.92 -20.40 -6.59
CA LEU A 115 1.75 -19.83 -7.25
C LEU A 115 1.20 -20.93 -8.14
N ASP A 116 0.06 -21.50 -7.75
CA ASP A 116 -0.63 -22.50 -8.55
C ASP A 116 -1.40 -21.72 -9.63
N GLY A 117 -0.88 -21.75 -10.85
CA GLY A 117 -1.51 -21.20 -12.06
C GLY A 117 -2.52 -22.16 -12.66
#